data_AF-A0AAP6HGF4-F1
#
_entry.id   AF-A0AAP6HGF4-F1
#
_cell.length_a   1.000
_cell.length_b   1.000
_cell.length_c   1.000
_cell.angle_alpha   90.00
_cell.angle_beta   90.00
_cell.angle_gamma   90.00
#
_symmetry.space_group_name_H-M   'P 1'
#
loop_
_entity.id
_entity.type
_entity.pdbx_description
1 polymer ?
#
loop_
_entity_poly.entity_id
_entity_poly.type
_entity_poly.pdbx_seq_one_letter_code
_entity_poly.pdbx_strand_id
1 'polypeptide(L)'
;MRGLANKGRNTELIRHRNEKLAARFYYYSYLLGLKFSRCLENLIPEFDLSESRICDLISEHTEYINRLEMQKTTITELKQVYPFMVWQLPASNRRNNAKQLSLDLFSNFAP
;
A
#
# COMPACT_ATOMS: atom_id res chain seq x y z
N MET A 1 20.91 -9.92 -37.50
CA MET A 1 21.03 -9.47 -36.09
C MET A 1 19.64 -9.22 -35.54
N ARG A 2 19.04 -10.17 -34.81
CA ARG A 2 17.71 -9.99 -34.20
C ARG A 2 17.88 -9.18 -32.92
N GLY A 3 17.16 -8.06 -32.83
CA GLY A 3 17.14 -7.23 -31.64
C GLY A 3 16.69 -8.04 -30.43
N LEU A 4 17.51 -8.02 -29.38
CA LEU A 4 17.13 -8.45 -28.04
C LEU A 4 16.12 -7.43 -27.49
N ALA A 5 14.87 -7.51 -27.96
CA ALA A 5 13.77 -6.89 -27.24
C ALA A 5 13.78 -7.54 -25.85
N ASN A 6 14.11 -6.74 -24.83
CA ASN A 6 14.15 -7.17 -23.43
C ASN A 6 12.80 -7.78 -23.05
N LYS A 7 12.69 -9.11 -23.20
CA LYS A 7 11.56 -9.92 -22.81
C LYS A 7 11.61 -10.03 -21.29
N GLY A 8 11.13 -9.01 -20.60
CA GLY A 8 11.20 -8.99 -19.14
C GLY A 8 10.79 -7.67 -18.53
N ARG A 9 9.47 -7.53 -18.34
CA ARG A 9 8.77 -6.48 -17.56
C ARG A 9 8.77 -5.09 -18.20
N ASN A 10 7.57 -4.51 -18.31
CA ASN A 10 7.40 -3.13 -18.74
C ASN A 10 7.98 -2.19 -17.66
N THR A 11 9.02 -1.45 -18.02
CA THR A 11 9.75 -0.54 -17.13
C THR A 11 8.87 0.58 -16.59
N GLU A 12 7.91 1.06 -17.38
CA GLU A 12 6.95 2.08 -16.96
C GLU A 12 6.00 1.55 -15.89
N LEU A 13 5.53 0.30 -16.05
CA LEU A 13 4.68 -0.34 -15.04
C LEU A 13 5.45 -0.58 -13.74
N ILE A 14 6.73 -0.94 -13.83
CA ILE A 14 7.59 -1.07 -12.64
C ILE A 14 7.75 0.28 -11.95
N ARG A 15 8.07 1.34 -12.72
CA ARG A 15 8.21 2.69 -12.19
C ARG A 15 6.94 3.14 -11.48
N HIS A 16 5.79 2.98 -12.13
CA HIS A 16 4.50 3.35 -11.56
C HIS A 16 4.19 2.56 -10.27
N ARG A 17 4.48 1.26 -10.23
CA ARG A 17 4.34 0.46 -9.01
C ARG A 17 5.22 0.98 -7.88
N ASN A 18 6.47 1.33 -8.18
CA ASN A 18 7.44 1.78 -7.17
C ASN A 18 7.07 3.17 -6.62
N GLU A 19 6.68 4.11 -7.48
CA GLU A 19 6.17 5.43 -7.07
C GLU A 19 4.91 5.28 -6.20
N LYS A 20 4.00 4.39 -6.59
CA LYS A 20 2.80 4.05 -5.79
C LYS A 20 3.17 3.49 -4.42
N LEU A 21 4.18 2.61 -4.34
CA LEU A 21 4.67 2.06 -3.07
C LEU A 21 5.22 3.15 -2.15
N ALA A 22 6.02 4.07 -2.70
CA ALA A 22 6.57 5.20 -1.96
C ALA A 22 5.47 6.13 -1.43
N ALA A 23 4.45 6.44 -2.24
CA ALA A 23 3.28 7.21 -1.81
C ALA A 23 2.49 6.48 -0.71
N ARG A 24 2.39 5.14 -0.80
CA ARG A 24 1.71 4.32 0.21
C ARG A 24 2.48 4.27 1.52
N PHE A 25 3.80 4.18 1.46
CA PHE A 25 4.67 4.30 2.62
C PHE A 25 4.49 5.66 3.31
N TYR A 26 4.53 6.76 2.56
CA TYR A 26 4.27 8.11 3.07
C TYR A 26 2.92 8.19 3.80
N TYR A 27 1.85 7.64 3.22
CA TYR A 27 0.55 7.61 3.87
C TYR A 27 0.57 6.85 5.22
N TYR A 28 1.19 5.67 5.27
CA TYR A 28 1.28 4.90 6.50
C TYR A 28 2.16 5.59 7.56
N SER A 29 3.33 6.08 7.19
CA SER A 29 4.30 6.64 8.13
C SER A 29 3.92 8.05 8.58
N TYR A 30 3.57 8.93 7.64
CA TYR A 30 3.36 10.35 7.91
C TYR A 30 1.90 10.66 8.25
N LEU A 31 0.95 10.23 7.41
CA LEU A 31 -0.47 10.59 7.59
C LEU A 31 -1.15 9.75 8.68
N LEU A 32 -0.81 8.47 8.79
CA LEU A 32 -1.33 7.60 9.86
C LEU A 32 -0.42 7.53 11.10
N GLY A 33 0.83 8.00 11.00
CA GLY A 33 1.78 7.98 12.12
C GLY A 33 2.27 6.59 12.51
N LEU A 34 2.23 5.61 11.59
CA LEU A 34 2.67 4.25 11.88
C LEU A 34 4.20 4.19 11.99
N LYS A 35 4.69 3.37 12.93
CA LYS A 35 6.11 3.04 13.00
C LYS A 35 6.53 2.22 11.78
N PHE A 36 7.80 2.32 11.40
CA PHE A 36 8.36 1.67 10.21
C PHE A 36 8.01 0.18 10.09
N SER A 37 8.14 -0.60 11.17
CA SER A 37 7.77 -2.02 11.17
C SER A 37 6.30 -2.27 10.84
N ARG A 38 5.39 -1.44 11.35
CA ARG A 38 3.95 -1.51 11.02
C ARG A 38 3.68 -1.10 9.59
N CYS A 39 4.43 -0.14 9.03
CA CYS A 39 4.35 0.18 7.61
C CYS A 39 4.71 -1.05 6.76
N LEU A 40 5.81 -1.73 7.10
CA LEU A 40 6.25 -2.93 6.39
C LEU A 40 5.21 -4.06 6.46
N GLU A 41 4.64 -4.32 7.64
CA GLU A 41 3.57 -5.32 7.81
C GLU A 41 2.36 -5.08 6.88
N ASN A 42 2.04 -3.83 6.55
CA ASN A 42 0.97 -3.50 5.61
C ASN A 42 1.44 -3.55 4.14
N LEU A 43 2.63 -3.04 3.85
CA LEU A 43 3.14 -2.91 2.48
C LEU A 43 3.52 -4.26 1.84
N ILE A 44 4.05 -5.20 2.63
CA ILE A 44 4.44 -6.55 2.17
C ILE A 44 3.27 -7.25 1.46
N PRO A 45 2.11 -7.48 2.11
CA PRO A 45 0.98 -8.14 1.47
C PRO A 45 0.24 -7.25 0.46
N GLU A 46 0.32 -5.92 0.56
CA GLU A 46 -0.35 -5.01 -0.38
C GLU A 46 0.34 -4.95 -1.75
N PHE A 47 1.65 -5.19 -1.80
CA PHE A 47 2.46 -5.11 -3.03
C PHE A 47 3.07 -6.44 -3.46
N ASP A 48 2.89 -7.52 -2.69
CA ASP A 48 3.48 -8.84 -2.92
C ASP A 48 5.02 -8.77 -3.07
N LEU A 49 5.66 -8.02 -2.18
CA LEU A 49 7.11 -7.82 -2.17
C LEU A 49 7.73 -8.22 -0.83
N SER A 50 8.97 -8.71 -0.89
CA SER A 50 9.75 -8.96 0.31
C SER A 50 10.09 -7.66 1.04
N GLU A 51 10.28 -7.76 2.37
CA GLU A 51 10.70 -6.65 3.21
C GLU A 51 11.96 -5.95 2.67
N SER A 52 13.00 -6.73 2.35
CA SER A 52 14.24 -6.20 1.79
C SER A 52 13.99 -5.38 0.53
N ARG A 53 13.13 -5.85 -0.40
CA ARG A 53 12.86 -5.09 -1.62
C ARG A 53 12.06 -3.83 -1.34
N ILE A 54 11.18 -3.84 -0.35
CA ILE A 54 10.44 -2.65 0.08
C ILE A 54 11.40 -1.61 0.66
N CYS A 55 12.33 -2.03 1.52
CA CYS A 55 13.36 -1.14 2.07
C CYS A 55 14.23 -0.50 0.98
N ASP A 56 14.68 -1.30 0.00
CA ASP A 56 15.41 -0.77 -1.16
C ASP A 56 14.58 0.27 -1.91
N LEU A 57 13.32 -0.05 -2.22
CA LEU A 57 12.42 0.83 -2.96
C LEU A 57 12.13 2.14 -2.22
N ILE A 58 11.92 2.09 -0.91
CA ILE A 58 11.75 3.29 -0.08
C ILE A 58 13.02 4.14 -0.15
N SER A 59 14.19 3.52 -0.02
CA SER A 59 15.48 4.21 -0.07
C SER A 59 15.71 4.87 -1.43
N GLU A 60 15.48 4.13 -2.53
CA GLU A 60 15.53 4.60 -3.92
C GLU A 60 14.57 5.78 -4.19
N HIS A 61 13.45 5.89 -3.46
CA HIS A 61 12.42 6.91 -3.67
C HIS A 61 12.34 7.94 -2.52
N THR A 62 13.38 8.04 -1.69
CA THR A 62 13.43 8.96 -0.54
C THR A 62 13.16 10.41 -0.96
N GLU A 63 13.69 10.86 -2.09
CA GLU A 63 13.43 12.21 -2.60
C GLU A 63 11.96 12.46 -2.91
N TYR A 64 11.25 11.46 -3.46
CA TYR A 64 9.83 11.59 -3.74
C TYR A 64 9.02 11.63 -2.45
N ILE A 65 9.35 10.79 -1.47
CA ILE A 65 8.72 10.80 -0.14
C ILE A 65 8.92 12.15 0.55
N ASN A 66 10.15 12.67 0.55
CA ASN A 66 10.46 13.98 1.13
C ASN A 66 9.68 15.11 0.45
N ARG A 67 9.47 15.05 -0.87
CA ARG A 67 8.61 16.03 -1.56
C ARG A 67 7.16 15.97 -1.06
N LEU A 68 6.59 14.78 -0.88
CA LEU A 68 5.24 14.62 -0.32
C LEU A 68 5.15 15.19 1.10
N GLU A 69 6.17 14.94 1.94
CA GLU A 69 6.26 15.50 3.30
C GLU A 69 6.35 17.03 3.29
N MET A 70 7.24 17.60 2.47
CA MET A 70 7.42 19.04 2.33
C MET A 70 6.15 19.75 1.83
N GLN A 71 5.46 19.13 0.87
CA GLN A 71 4.20 19.64 0.32
C GLN A 71 3.01 19.38 1.24
N LYS A 72 3.18 18.58 2.30
CA LYS A 72 2.11 18.11 3.19
C LYS A 72 0.95 17.50 2.39
N THR A 73 1.29 16.64 1.42
CA THR A 73 0.31 16.03 0.52
C THR A 73 -0.80 15.34 1.30
N THR A 74 -2.03 15.72 1.02
CA THR A 74 -3.22 15.26 1.73
C THR A 74 -3.75 13.93 1.16
N ILE A 75 -4.62 13.29 1.94
CA ILE A 75 -5.35 12.09 1.49
C ILE A 75 -6.13 12.34 0.20
N THR A 76 -6.72 13.53 0.05
CA THR A 76 -7.50 13.90 -1.13
C THR A 76 -6.63 13.90 -2.39
N GLU A 77 -5.43 14.47 -2.31
CA GLU A 77 -4.48 14.51 -3.43
C GLU A 77 -3.96 13.10 -3.76
N LEU A 78 -3.63 12.28 -2.74
CA LEU A 78 -3.26 10.87 -2.96
C LEU A 78 -4.38 10.09 -3.64
N LYS A 79 -5.65 10.34 -3.27
CA LYS A 79 -6.82 9.71 -3.90
C LYS A 79 -7.05 10.19 -5.33
N GLN A 80 -6.69 11.42 -5.67
CA GLN A 80 -6.75 11.88 -7.06
C GLN A 80 -5.73 11.16 -7.94
N VAL A 81 -4.51 10.94 -7.42
CA VAL A 81 -3.43 10.25 -8.17
C VAL A 81 -3.67 8.74 -8.23
N TYR A 82 -4.12 8.13 -7.12
CA TYR A 82 -4.32 6.69 -6.97
C TYR A 82 -5.76 6.38 -6.51
N PRO A 83 -6.77 6.62 -7.36
CA PRO A 83 -8.18 6.52 -6.97
C PRO A 83 -8.65 5.10 -6.62
N PHE A 84 -7.95 4.09 -7.12
CA PHE A 84 -8.23 2.68 -6.87
C PHE A 84 -7.70 2.16 -5.52
N MET A 85 -6.88 2.95 -4.81
CA MET A 85 -6.39 2.60 -3.47
C MET A 85 -7.30 3.14 -2.37
N VAL A 86 -7.31 2.45 -1.23
CA VAL A 86 -8.10 2.87 -0.06
C VAL A 86 -7.28 3.80 0.82
N TRP A 87 -7.67 5.08 0.88
CA TRP A 87 -7.05 6.11 1.71
C TRP A 87 -8.04 6.57 2.77
N GLN A 88 -7.98 5.99 3.96
CA GLN A 88 -8.93 6.25 5.05
C GLN A 88 -8.20 6.38 6.39
N LEU A 89 -8.41 7.51 7.07
CA LEU A 89 -7.95 7.63 8.46
C LEU A 89 -8.69 6.59 9.32
N PRO A 90 -7.99 5.89 10.22
CA PRO A 90 -8.64 5.02 11.16
C PRO A 90 -9.62 5.86 11.97
N ALA A 91 -10.92 5.51 11.90
CA ALA A 91 -11.91 6.11 12.77
C ALA A 91 -11.44 5.86 14.20
N SER A 92 -11.23 6.93 14.97
CA SER A 92 -10.86 6.83 16.39
C SER A 92 -11.88 5.94 17.10
N ASN A 93 -11.49 4.68 17.34
CA ASN A 93 -12.16 3.70 18.16
C ASN A 93 -13.70 3.66 18.04
N ARG A 94 -14.24 3.28 16.87
CA ARG A 94 -15.56 2.63 16.89
C ARG A 94 -15.35 1.23 17.44
N ARG A 95 -15.78 0.99 18.69
CA ARG A 95 -15.95 -0.36 19.23
C ARG A 95 -16.85 -1.12 18.27
N ASN A 96 -16.27 -1.96 17.44
CA ASN A 96 -17.03 -2.89 16.63
C ASN A 96 -17.48 -4.00 17.58
N ASN A 97 -18.76 -3.98 17.96
CA ASN A 97 -19.50 -5.19 18.29
C ASN A 97 -19.58 -6.02 17.01
N ALA A 98 -18.45 -6.56 16.57
CA ALA A 98 -18.41 -7.60 15.56
C ALA A 98 -19.10 -8.80 16.20
N LYS A 99 -20.43 -8.84 16.06
CA LYS A 99 -21.14 -10.11 16.00
C LYS A 99 -20.36 -10.90 14.95
N GLN A 100 -19.59 -11.87 15.43
CA GLN A 100 -19.06 -12.94 14.60
C GLN A 100 -20.16 -13.28 13.61
N LEU A 101 -19.86 -13.17 12.32
CA LEU A 101 -20.66 -13.86 11.32
C LEU A 101 -20.44 -15.34 11.64
N SER A 102 -21.26 -15.85 12.55
CA SER A 102 -21.26 -17.24 12.93
C SER A 102 -21.49 -18.02 11.64
N LEU A 103 -20.71 -19.08 11.52
CA LEU A 103 -20.76 -20.09 10.48
C LEU A 103 -22.11 -20.85 10.42
N ASP A 104 -23.20 -20.25 10.91
CA ASP A 104 -24.52 -20.87 11.01
C ASP A 104 -25.20 -21.00 9.64
N LEU A 105 -24.59 -20.49 8.56
CA LEU A 105 -25.09 -20.67 7.20
C LEU A 105 -24.93 -22.12 6.70
N PHE A 106 -24.04 -22.92 7.30
CA PHE A 106 -23.76 -24.29 6.87
C PHE A 106 -24.35 -25.37 7.80
N SER A 107 -25.02 -24.98 8.90
CA SER A 107 -25.60 -25.93 9.87
C SER A 107 -26.94 -26.53 9.44
N ASN A 108 -27.57 -26.01 8.37
CA ASN A 108 -28.91 -26.43 7.94
C ASN A 108 -28.93 -27.48 6.82
N PHE A 109 -27.82 -28.16 6.57
CA PHE A 109 -27.79 -29.34 5.69
C PHE A 109 -27.23 -30.54 6.44
N ALA A 110 -28.03 -31.09 7.36
CA ALA A 110 -27.95 -32.48 7.75
C ALA A 110 -29.15 -33.22 7.15
N PRO A 111 -28.97 -34.34 6.44
CA PRO A 111 -30.07 -35.23 6.04
C PRO A 111 -30.66 -35.98 7.24
#